data_AF-A0A809MTI2-F1
#
_entry.id   AF-A0A809MTI2-F1
#
_cell.length_a   1.000
_cell.length_b   1.000
_cell.length_c   1.000
_cell.angle_alpha   90.00
_cell.angle_beta   90.00
_cell.angle_gamma   90.00
#
_symmetry.space_group_name_H-M   'P 1'
#
loop_
_entity.id
_entity.type
_entity.pdbx_description
1 polymer ?
#
loop_
_entity_poly.entity_id
_entity_poly.type
_entity_poly.pdbx_seq_one_letter_code
_entity_poly.pdbx_strand_id
1 'polypeptide(L)'
;MNGFLKVLVDIASTPAILVALIAILGLVLQRKHVSDVLKGGIKTFVGFLVLTSGAGVVTGSLTPFGKMFQQAFHVTGVVPNNEAIIAIAIKNFGTATALIMLFGMAANILFARLTKFKYILNFQVKCNDDNEFLIVV
;
A
#
# COMPACT_ATOMS: atom_id res chain seq x y z
N MET A 1 24.91 -11.84 -15.21
CA MET A 1 23.98 -11.47 -14.11
C MET A 1 23.13 -12.68 -13.80
N ASN A 2 23.29 -13.23 -12.60
CA ASN A 2 22.83 -14.56 -12.21
C ASN A 2 21.31 -14.67 -12.31
N GLY A 3 20.79 -15.59 -13.15
CA GLY A 3 19.35 -15.72 -13.46
C GLY A 3 18.43 -15.80 -12.23
N PHE A 4 18.95 -16.25 -11.08
CA PHE A 4 18.27 -16.25 -9.79
C PHE A 4 17.84 -14.85 -9.30
N LEU A 5 18.70 -13.83 -9.45
CA LEU A 5 18.37 -12.46 -9.06
C LEU A 5 17.26 -11.87 -9.93
N LYS A 6 17.21 -12.25 -11.21
CA LYS A 6 16.17 -11.80 -12.13
C LYS A 6 14.82 -12.39 -11.76
N VAL A 7 14.76 -13.68 -11.44
CA VAL A 7 13.54 -14.34 -10.97
C VAL A 7 13.03 -13.73 -9.66
N LEU A 8 13.93 -13.42 -8.72
CA LEU A 8 13.56 -12.76 -7.46
C LEU A 8 12.96 -11.36 -7.72
N VAL A 9 13.59 -10.59 -8.62
CA VAL A 9 13.13 -9.25 -8.98
C VAL A 9 11.80 -9.30 -9.75
N ASP A 10 11.62 -10.25 -10.66
CA ASP A 10 10.39 -10.41 -11.44
C ASP A 10 9.21 -10.80 -10.54
N ILE A 11 9.41 -11.72 -9.60
CA ILE A 11 8.41 -12.08 -8.59
C ILE A 11 8.04 -10.86 -7.73
N ALA A 12 9.04 -10.12 -7.25
CA ALA A 12 8.82 -8.93 -6.44
C ALA A 12 8.16 -7.78 -7.23
N SER A 13 8.36 -7.72 -8.54
CA SER A 13 7.80 -6.70 -9.43
C SER A 13 6.36 -6.99 -9.84
N THR A 14 5.81 -8.16 -9.47
CA THR A 14 4.41 -8.52 -9.69
C THR A 14 3.63 -8.52 -8.37
N PRO A 15 2.85 -7.46 -8.08
CA PRO A 15 2.14 -7.34 -6.80
C PRO A 15 1.22 -8.53 -6.52
N ALA A 16 0.59 -9.10 -7.55
CA ALA A 16 -0.30 -10.25 -7.43
C ALA A 16 0.38 -11.49 -6.82
N ILE A 17 1.61 -11.78 -7.27
CA ILE A 17 2.38 -12.94 -6.79
C ILE A 17 2.86 -12.67 -5.36
N LEU A 18 3.30 -11.44 -5.08
CA LEU A 18 3.76 -11.03 -3.75
C LEU A 18 2.65 -11.17 -2.70
N VAL A 19 1.44 -10.68 -2.98
CA VAL A 19 0.29 -10.79 -2.07
C VAL A 19 -0.15 -12.24 -1.86
N ALA A 20 -0.13 -13.07 -2.92
CA ALA A 20 -0.41 -14.50 -2.81
C ALA A 20 0.61 -15.24 -1.94
N LEU A 21 1.90 -14.90 -2.06
CA LEU A 21 2.97 -15.46 -1.23
C LEU A 21 2.81 -15.08 0.25
N ILE A 22 2.43 -13.83 0.55
CA ILE A 22 2.17 -13.40 1.94
C ILE A 22 1.00 -14.21 2.53
N ALA A 23 -0.07 -14.43 1.77
CA ALA A 23 -1.21 -15.24 2.25
C ALA A 23 -0.82 -16.69 2.52
N ILE A 24 -0.03 -17.31 1.62
CA ILE A 24 0.50 -18.66 1.81
C ILE A 24 1.38 -18.72 3.07
N LEU A 25 2.31 -17.78 3.21
CA LEU A 25 3.22 -17.71 4.35
C LEU A 25 2.46 -17.51 5.67
N GLY A 26 1.43 -16.67 5.67
CA GLY A 26 0.56 -16.46 6.83
C GLY A 26 -0.22 -17.71 7.24
N LEU A 27 -0.72 -18.50 6.28
CA LEU A 27 -1.43 -19.75 6.55
C LEU A 27 -0.49 -20.87 7.02
N VAL A 28 0.72 -20.92 6.47
CA VAL A 28 1.78 -21.83 6.92
C VAL A 28 2.21 -21.50 8.36
N LEU A 29 2.39 -20.22 8.68
CA LEU A 29 2.74 -19.77 10.04
C LEU A 29 1.64 -20.10 11.06
N GLN A 30 0.37 -20.04 10.63
CA GLN A 30 -0.80 -20.46 11.40
C GLN A 30 -0.98 -21.99 11.47
N ARG A 31 -0.05 -22.78 10.89
CA ARG A 31 -0.09 -24.25 10.83
C ARG A 31 -1.42 -24.82 10.33
N LYS A 32 -2.04 -24.16 9.36
CA LYS A 32 -3.25 -24.64 8.68
C LYS A 32 -2.93 -25.85 7.80
N HIS A 33 -3.94 -26.66 7.49
CA HIS A 33 -3.78 -27.84 6.64
C HIS A 33 -3.30 -27.43 5.23
N VAL A 34 -2.47 -28.26 4.58
CA VAL A 34 -1.87 -27.96 3.26
C VAL A 34 -2.95 -27.65 2.21
N SER A 35 -4.10 -28.33 2.28
CA SER A 35 -5.23 -28.02 1.40
C SER A 35 -5.77 -26.60 1.58
N ASP A 36 -5.74 -26.05 2.79
CA ASP A 36 -6.23 -24.70 3.07
C ASP A 36 -5.20 -23.65 2.64
N VAL A 37 -3.91 -23.98 2.77
CA VAL A 37 -2.80 -23.12 2.30
C VAL A 37 -2.90 -22.92 0.78
N LEU A 38 -3.07 -24.00 0.01
CA LEU A 38 -3.20 -23.91 -1.46
C LEU A 38 -4.47 -23.18 -1.89
N LYS A 39 -5.62 -23.52 -1.27
CA LYS A 39 -6.89 -22.82 -1.54
C LYS A 39 -6.80 -21.33 -1.21
N GLY A 40 -6.17 -20.98 -0.08
CA GLY A 40 -5.96 -19.61 0.36
C GLY A 40 -5.03 -18.82 -0.56
N GLY A 41 -3.94 -19.44 -1.04
CA GLY A 41 -3.04 -18.85 -2.02
C GLY A 41 -3.74 -18.54 -3.35
N ILE A 42 -4.47 -19.52 -3.91
CA ILE A 42 -5.20 -19.35 -5.17
C ILE A 42 -6.30 -18.29 -5.04
N LYS A 43 -7.08 -18.32 -3.95
CA LYS A 43 -8.14 -17.33 -3.71
C LYS A 43 -7.58 -15.91 -3.62
N THR A 44 -6.45 -15.74 -2.94
CA THR A 44 -5.77 -14.45 -2.83
C THR A 44 -5.24 -13.97 -4.19
N PHE A 45 -4.62 -14.86 -4.96
CA PHE A 45 -4.10 -14.55 -6.30
C PHE A 45 -5.22 -14.11 -7.26
N VAL A 46 -6.29 -14.90 -7.37
CA VAL A 46 -7.44 -14.58 -8.22
C VAL A 46 -8.14 -13.30 -7.74
N GLY A 47 -8.30 -13.13 -6.43
CA GLY A 47 -8.88 -11.92 -5.85
C GLY A 47 -8.09 -10.67 -6.23
N PHE A 48 -6.77 -10.72 -6.14
CA PHE A 48 -5.91 -9.60 -6.52
C PHE A 48 -6.01 -9.29 -8.02
N LEU A 49 -6.02 -10.30 -8.90
CA LEU A 49 -6.19 -10.10 -10.35
C LEU A 49 -7.50 -9.38 -10.69
N VAL A 50 -8.60 -9.78 -10.05
CA VAL A 50 -9.91 -9.14 -10.25
C VAL A 50 -9.88 -7.69 -9.76
N LEU A 51 -9.30 -7.43 -8.58
CA LEU A 51 -9.17 -6.08 -8.02
C LEU A 51 -8.35 -5.17 -8.94
N THR A 52 -7.18 -5.61 -9.40
CA THR A 52 -6.33 -4.81 -10.29
C THR A 52 -7.00 -4.56 -11.63
N SER A 53 -7.67 -5.56 -12.20
CA SER A 53 -8.40 -5.41 -13.46
C SER A 53 -9.56 -4.41 -13.31
N GLY A 54 -10.33 -4.50 -12.22
CA GLY A 54 -11.41 -3.56 -11.93
C GLY A 54 -10.90 -2.13 -11.69
N ALA A 55 -9.83 -1.98 -10.91
CA ALA A 55 -9.18 -0.69 -10.70
C ALA A 55 -8.66 -0.09 -12.01
N GLY A 56 -8.11 -0.90 -12.91
CA GLY A 56 -7.68 -0.49 -14.25
C GLY A 56 -8.82 0.07 -15.10
N VAL A 57 -9.99 -0.56 -15.10
CA VAL A 57 -11.18 -0.06 -15.82
C VAL A 57 -11.66 1.29 -15.27
N VAL A 58 -11.70 1.41 -13.94
CA VAL A 58 -12.13 2.63 -13.25
C VAL A 58 -11.14 3.77 -13.52
N THR A 59 -9.85 3.54 -13.30
CA THR A 59 -8.80 4.55 -13.54
C THR A 59 -8.67 4.92 -15.02
N GLY A 60 -8.86 3.96 -15.93
CA GLY A 60 -8.89 4.18 -17.37
C GLY A 60 -10.02 5.10 -17.81
N SER A 61 -11.14 5.11 -17.08
CA SER A 61 -12.27 6.02 -17.33
C SER A 61 -12.10 7.38 -16.63
N LEU A 62 -11.55 7.37 -15.41
CA LEU A 62 -11.37 8.60 -14.60
C LEU A 62 -10.22 9.48 -15.10
N THR A 63 -9.17 8.91 -15.69
CA THR A 63 -8.03 9.67 -16.22
C THR A 63 -8.41 10.64 -17.35
N PRO A 64 -9.10 10.21 -18.43
CA PRO A 64 -9.54 11.13 -19.48
C PRO A 64 -10.61 12.11 -18.98
N PHE A 65 -11.51 11.66 -18.09
CA PHE A 65 -12.47 12.54 -17.44
C PHE A 65 -11.79 13.70 -16.68
N GLY A 66 -10.75 13.39 -15.90
CA GLY A 66 -9.96 14.41 -15.19
C GLY A 66 -9.29 15.41 -16.14
N LYS A 67 -8.74 14.95 -17.27
CA LYS A 67 -8.14 15.82 -18.30
C LYS A 67 -9.17 16.73 -18.98
N MET A 68 -10.33 16.20 -19.32
CA MET A 68 -11.43 16.99 -19.92
C MET A 68 -11.94 18.04 -18.93
N PHE A 69 -12.06 17.68 -17.65
CA PHE A 69 -12.49 18.59 -16.60
C PHE A 69 -11.48 19.73 -16.37
N GLN A 70 -10.18 19.43 -16.35
CA GLN A 70 -9.11 20.43 -16.24
C GLN A 70 -9.12 21.42 -17.42
N GLN A 71 -9.35 20.93 -18.65
CA GLN A 71 -9.43 21.78 -19.85
C GLN A 71 -10.72 22.64 -19.87
N ALA A 72 -11.86 22.07 -19.46
CA ALA A 72 -13.15 22.76 -19.52
C ALA A 72 -13.25 23.91 -18.49
N PHE A 73 -12.67 23.72 -17.29
CA PHE A 73 -12.78 24.68 -16.19
C PHE A 73 -11.50 25.49 -15.93
N HIS A 74 -10.47 25.34 -16.78
CA HIS A 74 -9.16 26.01 -16.63
C HIS A 74 -8.53 25.83 -15.24
N VAL A 75 -8.86 24.74 -14.54
CA VAL A 75 -8.36 24.48 -13.19
C VAL A 75 -7.01 23.76 -13.32
N THR A 76 -5.91 24.48 -13.08
CA THR A 76 -4.58 23.88 -12.93
C THR A 76 -4.50 23.21 -11.57
N GLY A 77 -4.88 21.92 -11.51
CA GLY A 77 -4.79 21.14 -10.28
C GLY A 77 -4.80 19.66 -10.58
N VAL A 78 -3.87 18.92 -9.93
CA VAL A 78 -3.97 17.47 -9.83
C VAL A 78 -5.32 17.14 -9.20
N VAL A 79 -6.04 16.15 -9.72
CA VAL A 79 -7.24 15.63 -9.03
C VAL A 79 -6.76 15.18 -7.64
N PRO A 80 -7.34 15.69 -6.53
CA PRO A 80 -6.92 15.32 -5.18
C PRO A 80 -6.99 13.80 -5.03
N ASN A 81 -5.82 13.20 -5.10
CA ASN A 81 -5.58 11.77 -5.10
C ASN A 81 -4.72 11.54 -3.87
N ASN A 82 -5.17 10.66 -2.98
CA ASN A 82 -4.48 10.36 -1.72
C ASN A 82 -3.01 9.94 -1.94
N GLU A 83 -2.69 9.27 -3.03
CA GLU A 83 -1.35 8.83 -3.41
C GLU A 83 -0.52 9.95 -4.06
N ALA A 84 -1.14 10.84 -4.83
CA ALA A 84 -0.46 11.96 -5.49
C ALA A 84 0.11 12.96 -4.47
N ILE A 85 -0.66 13.27 -3.42
CA ILE A 85 -0.22 14.15 -2.34
C ILE A 85 0.94 13.49 -1.56
N ILE A 86 0.83 12.20 -1.26
CA ILE A 86 1.88 11.44 -0.57
C ILE A 86 3.16 11.36 -1.41
N ALA A 87 3.05 11.16 -2.73
CA ALA A 87 4.21 11.10 -3.63
C ALA A 87 4.97 12.43 -3.69
N ILE A 88 4.24 13.56 -3.72
CA ILE A 88 4.83 14.91 -3.68
C ILE A 88 5.52 15.14 -2.32
N ALA A 89 4.91 14.70 -1.22
CA ALA A 89 5.47 14.81 0.11
C ALA A 89 6.76 13.98 0.28
N ILE A 90 6.78 12.73 -0.17
CA ILE A 90 7.97 11.86 -0.10
C ILE A 90 9.13 12.45 -0.90
N LYS A 91 8.87 13.09 -2.05
CA LYS A 91 9.91 13.72 -2.86
C LYS A 91 10.68 14.81 -2.12
N ASN A 92 9.99 15.56 -1.26
CA ASN A 92 10.58 16.70 -0.54
C ASN A 92 10.99 16.35 0.91
N PHE A 93 10.28 15.42 1.55
CA PHE A 93 10.40 15.14 2.99
C PHE A 93 10.55 13.65 3.32
N GLY A 94 10.90 12.80 2.35
CA GLY A 94 10.94 11.34 2.54
C GLY A 94 11.70 10.88 3.79
N THR A 95 12.83 11.50 4.10
CA THR A 95 13.62 11.19 5.32
C THR A 95 12.86 11.56 6.60
N ALA A 96 12.24 12.73 6.66
CA ALA A 96 11.47 13.18 7.83
C ALA A 96 10.23 12.32 8.03
N THR A 97 9.51 12.00 6.94
CA THR A 97 8.35 11.11 6.95
C THR A 97 8.71 9.71 7.44
N ALA A 98 9.84 9.16 6.98
CA ALA A 98 10.31 7.84 7.42
C ALA A 98 10.69 7.82 8.91
N LEU A 99 11.34 8.87 9.42
CA LEU A 99 11.71 8.97 10.84
C LEU A 99 10.48 9.10 11.75
N ILE A 100 9.48 9.89 11.36
CA ILE A 100 8.24 10.02 12.12
C ILE A 100 7.48 8.69 12.14
N MET A 101 7.43 7.99 11.01
CA MET A 101 6.80 6.66 10.92
C MET A 101 7.52 5.64 11.81
N LEU A 102 8.86 5.64 11.81
CA LEU A 102 9.67 4.77 12.66
C LEU A 102 9.40 5.04 14.15
N PHE A 103 9.46 6.29 14.58
CA PHE A 103 9.22 6.66 15.98
C PHE A 103 7.78 6.39 16.41
N GLY A 104 6.79 6.70 15.56
CA GLY A 104 5.38 6.42 15.81
C GLY A 104 5.09 4.94 15.97
N MET A 105 5.65 4.10 15.08
CA MET A 105 5.55 2.64 15.16
C MET A 105 6.24 2.09 16.42
N ALA A 106 7.44 2.59 16.76
CA ALA A 106 8.18 2.16 17.95
C ALA A 106 7.43 2.52 19.25
N ALA A 107 6.88 3.74 19.33
CA ALA A 107 6.06 4.17 20.45
C ALA A 107 4.78 3.34 20.55
N ASN A 108 4.10 3.07 19.44
CA ASN A 108 2.89 2.25 19.41
C ASN A 108 3.14 0.81 19.92
N ILE A 109 4.26 0.19 19.51
CA ILE A 109 4.67 -1.12 20.01
C ILE A 109 5.00 -1.07 21.52
N LEU A 110 5.66 0.00 21.97
CA LEU A 110 5.98 0.19 23.40
C LEU A 110 4.71 0.33 24.24
N PHE A 111 3.73 1.13 23.78
CA PHE A 111 2.43 1.26 24.44
C PHE A 111 1.68 -0.08 24.44
N ALA A 112 1.59 -0.77 23.30
CA ALA A 112 0.93 -2.09 23.21
C ALA A 112 1.56 -3.16 24.13
N ARG A 113 2.83 -2.98 24.53
CA ARG A 113 3.51 -3.86 25.50
C ARG A 113 3.24 -3.47 26.96
N LEU A 114 3.05 -2.18 27.26
CA LEU A 114 2.85 -1.67 28.62
C LEU A 114 1.38 -1.65 29.05
N THR A 115 0.43 -1.50 28.12
CA THR A 115 -1.01 -1.50 28.41
C THR A 115 -1.71 -2.79 27.98
N LYS A 116 -2.78 -3.16 28.69
CA LYS A 116 -3.58 -4.39 28.43
C LYS A 116 -4.37 -4.36 27.10
N PHE A 117 -4.44 -3.21 26.43
CA PHE A 117 -5.13 -3.05 25.14
C PHE A 117 -4.17 -3.33 23.99
N LYS A 118 -4.13 -4.59 23.54
CA LYS A 118 -3.27 -5.07 22.44
C LYS A 118 -3.80 -4.64 21.06
N TYR A 119 -3.92 -3.35 20.81
CA TYR A 119 -4.23 -2.82 19.49
C TYR A 119 -2.96 -2.25 18.87
N ILE A 120 -2.48 -2.88 17.80
CA ILE A 120 -1.40 -2.34 16.97
C ILE A 120 -2.08 -1.55 15.85
N LEU A 121 -2.15 -0.24 16.01
CA LEU A 121 -2.68 0.66 14.99
C LEU A 121 -1.67 0.82 13.84
N ASN A 122 -2.16 0.94 12.61
CA ASN A 122 -1.33 1.12 11.42
C ASN A 122 -1.00 2.62 11.27
N PHE A 123 0.19 3.01 11.68
CA PHE A 123 0.64 4.40 11.60
C PHE A 123 0.84 4.82 10.14
N GLN A 124 0.09 5.82 9.70
CA GLN A 124 0.25 6.42 8.37
C GLN A 124 0.48 7.91 8.52
N VAL A 125 1.49 8.43 7.82
CA VAL A 125 1.76 9.87 7.75
C VAL A 125 1.08 10.41 6.50
N LYS A 126 0.09 11.30 6.68
CA LYS A 126 -0.57 11.99 5.58
C LYS A 126 -0.08 13.43 5.54
N CYS A 127 0.39 13.88 4.38
CA CYS A 127 0.73 15.28 4.17
C CYS A 127 -0.56 16.02 3.81
N ASN A 128 -0.89 17.08 4.56
CA ASN A 128 -1.98 18.01 4.25
C ASN A 128 -1.46 19.12 3.32
N ASP A 129 -2.36 19.78 2.58
CA ASP A 129 -2.01 20.83 1.59
C ASP A 129 -1.23 22.02 2.19
N ASP A 130 -1.24 22.18 3.52
CA ASP A 130 -0.54 23.21 4.29
C ASP A 130 0.87 22.81 4.77
N ASN A 131 1.50 21.78 4.18
CA ASN A 131 2.75 21.14 4.68
C ASN A 131 2.67 20.57 6.11
N GLU A 132 1.47 20.47 6.69
CA GLU A 132 1.27 19.83 7.98
C GLU A 132 1.22 18.31 7.82
N PHE A 133 2.09 17.61 8.56
CA PHE A 133 2.10 16.16 8.62
C PHE A 133 1.06 15.69 9.61
N LEU A 134 -0.05 15.19 9.09
CA LEU A 134 -1.13 14.64 9.88
C LEU A 134 -0.85 13.15 10.14
N ILE A 135 -0.74 12.82 11.42
CA ILE A 135 -0.58 11.45 11.89
C ILE A 135 -1.96 10.82 11.93
N VAL A 136 -2.21 9.84 11.04
CA VAL A 136 -3.44 9.04 11.06
C VAL A 136 -3.10 7.70 11.72
N VAL A 137 -3.78 7.42 12.83
CA VAL A 137 -3.64 6.21 13.64
C VAL A 137 -4.78 5.25 13.32
#